data_AF-A0AAV0AHA6-F1
#
_entry.id   AF-A0AAV0AHA6-F1
#
_cell.length_a   1.000
_cell.length_b   1.000
_cell.length_c   1.000
_cell.angle_alpha   90.00
_cell.angle_beta   90.00
_cell.angle_gamma   90.00
#
_symmetry.space_group_name_H-M   'P 1'
#
loop_
_entity.id
_entity.type
_entity.pdbx_description
1 polymer ?
#
loop_
_entity_poly.entity_id
_entity_poly.type
_entity_poly.pdbx_seq_one_letter_code
_entity_poly.pdbx_strand_id
1 'polypeptide(L)'
;MVFYTELRYSGECDAKNKFTGKSFEIRPTGITHLLLYLPKTFESVKNYPKAPFTISDRVEEHYTWKKVTTVITSLILGSPAINHYGGNLAWELADKWTTQLIARRAGSAKGELAPSQLVLNNQSNLSTWTGLISNKSTSSNHHLRKYLRLWNNKEQLGNILFNLTNFAIHLNNINNKLKVWLQPTDCRLRPNQHAFERGAWEKANKLKGALEDYQRLTRQKRETGELPKHQPRWFKIVDYEDVGEKTRDVIRVGDEGSKRSGKGKKKEKEELVKFDEVEEGSIREV
;
A
#
# COMPACT_ATOMS: atom_id res chain seq x y z
N MET A 1 -4.40 -23.71 19.41
CA MET A 1 -5.40 -23.67 18.32
C MET A 1 -5.11 -22.43 17.50
N VAL A 2 -4.56 -22.56 16.30
CA VAL A 2 -4.31 -21.42 15.40
C VAL A 2 -5.59 -21.21 14.60
N PHE A 3 -6.37 -20.20 14.95
CA PHE A 3 -7.51 -19.80 14.14
C PHE A 3 -6.97 -19.04 12.94
N TYR A 4 -7.08 -19.62 11.75
CA TYR A 4 -6.84 -18.88 10.51
C TYR A 4 -8.00 -17.89 10.34
N THR A 5 -7.77 -16.64 10.70
CA THR A 5 -8.61 -15.51 10.29
C THR A 5 -8.27 -15.19 8.84
N GLU A 6 -9.24 -15.39 7.96
CA GLU A 6 -9.14 -14.85 6.62
C GLU A 6 -9.51 -13.38 6.67
N LEU A 7 -8.81 -12.57 5.88
CA LEU A 7 -9.10 -11.15 5.77
C LEU A 7 -9.16 -10.72 4.32
N ARG A 8 -9.97 -9.70 4.06
CA ARG A 8 -9.90 -8.90 2.83
C ARG A 8 -9.48 -7.49 3.18
N TYR A 9 -8.46 -7.00 2.50
CA TYR A 9 -8.08 -5.60 2.50
C TYR A 9 -8.39 -4.98 1.13
N SER A 10 -9.13 -3.89 1.10
CA SER A 10 -9.34 -3.07 -0.10
C SER A 10 -9.36 -1.59 0.28
N GLY A 11 -9.19 -0.72 -0.70
CA GLY A 11 -9.29 0.71 -0.44
C GLY A 11 -9.06 1.54 -1.68
N GLU A 12 -9.64 2.73 -1.65
CA GLU A 12 -9.41 3.76 -2.65
C GLU A 12 -8.41 4.78 -2.11
N CYS A 13 -7.53 5.28 -3.00
CA CYS A 13 -6.57 6.29 -2.64
C CYS A 13 -6.40 7.27 -3.80
N ASP A 14 -7.02 8.43 -3.68
CA ASP A 14 -6.72 9.62 -4.48
C ASP A 14 -5.85 10.57 -3.64
N ALA A 15 -4.56 10.66 -3.96
CA ALA A 15 -3.60 11.46 -3.20
C ALA A 15 -3.56 12.90 -3.73
N LYS A 16 -4.13 13.83 -2.96
CA LYS A 16 -4.09 15.26 -3.26
C LYS A 16 -2.85 15.87 -2.64
N ASN A 17 -1.91 16.27 -3.50
CA ASN A 17 -0.62 16.81 -3.07
C ASN A 17 -0.61 18.33 -3.19
N LYS A 18 -0.01 19.02 -2.21
CA LYS A 18 0.12 20.49 -2.20
C LYS A 18 1.48 20.91 -1.67
N PHE A 19 2.17 21.78 -2.42
CA PHE A 19 3.37 22.45 -1.94
C PHE A 19 3.02 23.83 -1.39
N THR A 20 3.48 24.15 -0.18
CA THR A 20 3.17 25.40 0.53
C THR A 20 4.35 26.38 0.57
N GLY A 21 5.44 26.07 -0.14
CA GLY A 21 6.71 26.80 -0.09
C GLY A 21 7.68 26.25 0.95
N LYS A 22 7.20 25.87 2.14
CA LYS A 22 8.03 25.28 3.21
C LYS A 22 7.80 23.79 3.44
N SER A 23 6.62 23.31 3.10
CA SER A 23 6.24 21.91 3.25
C SER A 23 5.57 21.35 2.00
N PHE A 24 5.66 20.04 1.86
CA PHE A 24 4.91 19.26 0.88
C PHE A 24 3.90 18.39 1.61
N GLU A 25 2.62 18.65 1.37
CA GLU A 25 1.51 17.91 1.97
C GLU A 25 1.00 16.84 1.00
N ILE A 26 0.81 15.63 1.49
CA ILE A 26 0.22 14.49 0.79
C ILE A 26 -1.05 14.11 1.55
N ARG A 27 -2.21 14.43 0.96
CA ARG A 27 -3.51 14.11 1.53
C ARG A 27 -4.14 12.95 0.78
N PRO A 28 -4.00 11.71 1.26
CA PRO A 28 -4.75 10.59 0.71
C PRO A 28 -6.24 10.81 0.99
N THR A 29 -7.05 10.69 -0.05
CA THR A 29 -8.51 10.70 0.01
C THR A 29 -9.02 9.34 -0.41
N GLY A 30 -10.12 8.91 0.18
CA GLY A 30 -10.65 7.56 0.01
C GLY A 30 -10.67 6.78 1.33
N ILE A 31 -11.48 5.74 1.32
CA ILE A 31 -11.76 4.90 2.47
C ILE A 31 -11.04 3.58 2.26
N THR A 32 -10.44 3.09 3.35
CA THR A 32 -9.83 1.77 3.42
C THR A 32 -10.81 0.85 4.15
N HIS A 33 -10.94 -0.38 3.66
CA HIS A 33 -11.82 -1.41 4.15
C HIS A 33 -10.96 -2.63 4.55
N LEU A 34 -11.22 -3.15 5.74
CA LEU A 34 -10.73 -4.44 6.19
C LEU A 34 -11.92 -5.28 6.63
N LEU A 35 -12.19 -6.36 5.91
CA LEU A 35 -13.17 -7.37 6.31
C LEU A 35 -12.41 -8.51 6.98
N LEU A 36 -12.77 -8.82 8.22
CA LEU A 36 -12.29 -9.99 8.94
C LEU A 36 -13.37 -11.07 8.91
N TYR A 37 -12.97 -12.29 8.53
CA TYR A 37 -13.85 -13.45 8.50
C TYR A 37 -13.63 -14.31 9.74
N LEU A 38 -14.54 -14.19 10.70
CA LEU A 38 -14.44 -14.81 12.02
C LEU A 38 -15.30 -16.09 12.08
N PRO A 39 -14.85 -17.15 12.77
CA PRO A 39 -15.69 -18.33 13.00
C PRO A 39 -16.99 -17.99 13.74
N LYS A 40 -18.12 -18.51 13.25
CA LYS A 40 -19.44 -18.37 13.92
C LYS A 40 -19.48 -18.92 15.35
N THR A 41 -18.52 -19.78 15.70
CA THR A 41 -18.41 -20.39 17.03
C THR A 41 -17.96 -19.41 18.11
N PHE A 42 -17.49 -18.21 17.76
CA PHE A 42 -17.11 -17.21 18.75
C PHE A 42 -18.36 -16.57 19.38
N GLU A 43 -18.44 -16.62 20.71
CA GLU A 43 -19.58 -16.08 21.45
C GLU A 43 -19.79 -14.58 21.21
N SER A 44 -18.69 -13.83 21.04
CA SER A 44 -18.70 -12.38 20.82
C SER A 44 -19.24 -11.93 19.47
N VAL A 45 -19.45 -12.85 18.52
CA VAL A 45 -19.81 -12.51 17.13
C VAL A 45 -21.15 -13.10 16.69
N LYS A 46 -21.97 -13.59 17.63
CA LYS A 46 -23.29 -14.20 17.35
C LYS A 46 -24.22 -13.31 16.51
N ASN A 47 -24.10 -11.99 16.65
CA ASN A 47 -24.94 -11.01 15.96
C ASN A 47 -24.28 -10.42 14.70
N TYR A 48 -23.12 -10.92 14.29
CA TYR A 48 -22.42 -10.37 13.13
C TYR A 48 -23.06 -10.85 11.82
N PRO A 49 -22.97 -10.05 10.74
CA PRO A 49 -23.41 -10.46 9.41
C PRO A 49 -22.75 -11.77 8.98
N LYS A 50 -23.47 -12.60 8.22
CA LYS A 50 -22.89 -13.81 7.63
C LYS A 50 -21.86 -13.42 6.58
N ALA A 51 -20.71 -14.10 6.56
CA ALA A 51 -19.71 -13.96 5.51
C ALA A 51 -20.29 -14.41 4.14
N PRO A 52 -19.68 -13.98 3.01
CA PRO A 52 -20.09 -14.39 1.67
C PRO A 52 -20.19 -15.91 1.52
N PHE A 53 -21.04 -16.38 0.60
CA PHE A 53 -21.37 -17.80 0.43
C PHE A 53 -20.15 -18.74 0.29
N THR A 54 -19.04 -18.23 -0.26
CA THR A 54 -17.78 -18.97 -0.40
C THR A 54 -17.17 -19.39 0.95
N ILE A 55 -17.60 -18.77 2.07
CA ILE A 55 -17.07 -18.99 3.42
C ILE A 55 -18.23 -19.15 4.41
N SER A 56 -19.03 -20.21 4.22
CA SER A 56 -20.35 -20.37 4.84
C SER A 56 -20.37 -20.57 6.37
N ASP A 57 -19.24 -20.93 6.99
CA ASP A 57 -19.09 -21.16 8.43
C ASP A 57 -18.63 -19.91 9.21
N ARG A 58 -18.58 -18.75 8.55
CA ARG A 58 -18.03 -17.51 9.13
C ARG A 58 -19.00 -16.34 9.14
N VAL A 59 -18.70 -15.40 10.02
CA VAL A 59 -19.29 -14.06 10.06
C VAL A 59 -18.28 -13.03 9.59
N GLU A 60 -18.78 -11.87 9.18
CA GLU A 60 -18.00 -10.75 8.70
C GLU A 60 -17.95 -9.65 9.75
N GLU A 61 -16.75 -9.13 10.02
CA GLU A 61 -16.53 -7.92 10.78
C GLU A 61 -15.84 -6.88 9.88
N HIS A 62 -16.44 -5.70 9.73
CA HIS A 62 -15.99 -4.69 8.79
C HIS A 62 -15.39 -3.48 9.51
N TYR A 63 -14.11 -3.23 9.26
CA TYR A 63 -13.40 -2.05 9.71
C TYR A 63 -13.19 -1.07 8.56
N THR A 64 -13.46 0.22 8.82
CA THR A 64 -13.20 1.29 7.86
C THR A 64 -12.39 2.42 8.48
N TRP A 65 -11.50 3.01 7.68
CA TRP A 65 -10.75 4.19 8.10
C TRP A 65 -10.30 5.03 6.90
N LYS A 66 -10.05 6.32 7.16
CA LYS A 66 -9.38 7.24 6.22
C LYS A 66 -7.91 7.34 6.61
N LYS A 67 -7.01 7.31 5.63
CA LYS A 67 -5.56 7.47 5.86
C LYS A 67 -5.27 8.91 6.30
N VAL A 68 -4.27 9.09 7.17
CA VAL A 68 -3.86 10.40 7.68
C VAL A 68 -3.09 11.21 6.63
N THR A 69 -3.09 12.53 6.77
CA THR A 69 -2.28 13.43 5.93
C THR A 69 -0.81 13.28 6.33
N THR A 70 0.08 13.25 5.33
CA THR A 70 1.53 13.25 5.53
C THR A 70 2.10 14.58 5.11
N VAL A 71 2.99 15.16 5.92
CA VAL A 71 3.69 16.41 5.64
C VAL A 71 5.18 16.16 5.64
N ILE A 72 5.83 16.62 4.58
CA ILE A 72 7.28 16.62 4.47
C ILE A 72 7.74 18.07 4.63
N THR A 73 8.49 18.36 5.67
CA THR A 73 9.08 19.69 5.93
C THR A 73 10.56 19.70 5.60
N SER A 74 11.14 20.90 5.48
CA SER A 74 12.60 21.09 5.35
C SER A 74 13.23 20.43 4.12
N LEU A 75 12.44 20.16 3.07
CA LEU A 75 12.91 19.63 1.78
C LEU A 75 13.99 20.54 1.16
N ILE A 76 13.81 21.87 1.22
CA ILE A 76 14.75 22.84 0.65
C ILE A 76 16.03 22.96 1.50
N LEU A 77 15.92 22.73 2.81
CA LEU A 77 17.02 22.89 3.77
C LEU A 77 17.90 21.63 3.87
N GLY A 78 17.62 20.59 3.09
CA GLY A 78 18.43 19.37 3.01
C GLY A 78 18.30 18.40 4.19
N SER A 79 17.41 18.68 5.14
CA SER A 79 17.13 17.81 6.30
C SER A 79 15.63 17.51 6.38
N PRO A 80 15.08 16.71 5.44
CA PRO A 80 13.64 16.48 5.37
C PRO A 80 13.14 15.73 6.61
N ALA A 81 12.01 16.18 7.15
CA ALA A 81 11.30 15.50 8.22
C ALA A 81 9.89 15.14 7.77
N ILE A 82 9.41 13.96 8.15
CA ILE A 82 8.08 13.44 7.79
C ILE A 82 7.21 13.42 9.04
N ASN A 83 6.05 14.07 8.95
CA ASN A 83 5.05 14.13 10.02
C ASN A 83 3.70 13.66 9.50
N HIS A 84 2.84 13.18 10.39
CA HIS A 84 1.47 12.77 10.07
C HIS A 84 0.46 13.52 10.93
N TYR A 85 -0.68 13.93 10.36
CA TYR A 85 -1.76 14.57 11.11
C TYR A 85 -3.16 14.17 10.63
N GLY A 86 -4.14 14.29 11.53
CA GLY A 86 -5.56 13.99 11.29
C GLY A 86 -6.08 12.77 12.06
N GLY A 87 -7.40 12.69 12.22
CA GLY A 87 -8.07 11.65 13.01
C GLY A 87 -8.04 11.90 14.52
N ASN A 88 -8.59 10.96 15.28
CA ASN A 88 -8.54 10.98 16.75
C ASN A 88 -7.30 10.23 17.22
N LEU A 89 -6.41 10.91 17.95
CA LEU A 89 -5.20 10.29 18.48
C LEU A 89 -5.57 9.26 19.55
N ALA A 90 -5.56 7.98 19.17
CA ALA A 90 -5.79 6.86 20.07
C ALA A 90 -4.48 6.14 20.48
N TRP A 91 -3.54 6.07 19.55
CA TRP A 91 -2.26 5.42 19.71
C TRP A 91 -1.15 6.30 19.15
N GLU A 92 -0.04 6.35 19.89
CA GLU A 92 1.19 6.98 19.44
C GLU A 92 2.13 5.86 19.00
N LEU A 93 2.52 5.92 17.72
CA LEU A 93 3.43 4.96 17.09
C LEU A 93 4.81 5.60 16.96
N ALA A 94 5.85 4.79 17.13
CA ALA A 94 7.23 5.26 16.95
C ALA A 94 8.17 4.15 16.50
N ASP A 95 9.44 4.54 16.40
CA ASP A 95 10.56 3.79 15.87
C ASP A 95 10.62 3.75 14.34
N LYS A 96 11.66 3.10 13.81
CA LYS A 96 11.93 3.04 12.38
C LYS A 96 11.03 1.98 11.76
N TRP A 97 10.18 2.40 10.84
CA TRP A 97 9.36 1.53 9.98
C TRP A 97 10.14 0.41 9.26
N THR A 98 11.47 0.55 9.16
CA THR A 98 12.36 -0.46 8.60
C THR A 98 12.78 -1.55 9.58
N THR A 99 12.70 -1.31 10.89
CA THR A 99 13.20 -2.22 11.94
C THR A 99 12.12 -2.66 12.91
N GLN A 100 11.34 -1.74 13.49
CA GLN A 100 10.27 -2.08 14.41
C GLN A 100 9.20 -0.99 14.47
N LEU A 101 8.00 -1.40 14.88
CA LEU A 101 6.90 -0.51 15.20
C LEU A 101 6.47 -0.77 16.63
N ILE A 102 6.58 0.25 17.47
CA ILE A 102 6.09 0.24 18.85
C ILE A 102 4.91 1.19 18.99
N ALA A 103 4.02 0.88 19.91
CA ALA A 103 2.84 1.66 20.20
C ALA A 103 2.68 1.90 21.70
N ARG A 104 2.24 3.11 22.06
CA ARG A 104 1.63 3.39 23.37
C ARG A 104 0.25 4.00 23.17
N ARG A 105 -0.63 3.78 24.14
CA ARG A 105 -1.93 4.44 24.15
C ARG A 105 -1.73 5.95 24.33
N ALA A 106 -2.43 6.76 23.55
CA ALA A 106 -2.36 8.21 23.67
C ALA A 106 -2.67 8.66 25.11
N GLY A 107 -1.86 9.59 25.64
CA GLY A 107 -2.01 10.09 27.01
C GLY A 107 -1.54 9.13 28.13
N SER A 108 -1.03 7.93 27.79
CA SER A 108 -0.49 7.00 28.79
C SER A 108 0.84 7.45 29.43
N ALA A 109 1.56 8.39 28.80
CA ALA A 109 2.79 8.96 29.32
C ALA A 109 3.06 10.35 28.73
N LYS A 110 3.82 11.19 29.43
CA LYS A 110 4.31 12.50 28.94
C LYS A 110 5.66 12.35 28.21
N GLY A 111 5.91 13.21 27.23
CA GLY A 111 7.16 13.29 26.44
C GLY A 111 7.15 12.42 25.19
N GLU A 112 8.03 12.70 24.23
CA GLU A 112 8.08 12.05 22.91
C GLU A 112 8.42 10.55 23.01
N LEU A 113 7.84 9.74 22.12
CA LEU A 113 8.22 8.34 21.97
C LEU A 113 9.41 8.26 21.02
N ALA A 114 10.62 8.25 21.58
CA ALA A 114 11.84 8.33 20.78
C ALA A 114 12.06 7.06 19.92
N PRO A 115 12.50 7.21 18.66
CA PRO A 115 12.93 6.07 17.85
C PRO A 115 14.16 5.37 18.47
N SER A 116 14.37 4.09 18.14
CA SER A 116 15.52 3.27 18.56
C SER A 116 15.65 2.89 20.05
N GLN A 117 14.55 2.88 20.80
CA GLN A 117 14.56 2.33 22.16
C GLN A 117 14.60 0.79 22.11
N LEU A 118 15.63 0.18 22.72
CA LEU A 118 15.74 -1.27 22.82
C LEU A 118 14.59 -1.82 23.68
N VAL A 119 13.67 -2.53 23.04
CA VAL A 119 12.61 -3.27 23.73
C VAL A 119 13.15 -4.65 24.09
N LEU A 120 13.51 -4.85 25.36
CA LEU A 120 13.88 -6.17 25.88
C LEU A 120 12.62 -7.04 25.95
N ASN A 121 12.62 -8.15 25.21
CA ASN A 121 11.62 -9.20 25.39
C ASN A 121 11.99 -9.96 26.66
N ASN A 122 11.16 -9.91 27.70
CA ASN A 122 11.24 -10.95 28.73
C ASN A 122 10.76 -12.26 28.08
N GLN A 123 11.70 -13.14 27.76
CA GLN A 123 11.47 -14.42 27.10
C GLN A 123 10.61 -15.41 27.92
N SER A 124 10.15 -15.04 29.11
CA SER A 124 9.46 -15.97 30.01
C SER A 124 7.94 -16.08 29.84
N ASN A 125 7.27 -15.29 28.99
CA ASN A 125 5.84 -15.47 28.74
C ASN A 125 5.47 -15.17 27.27
N LEU A 126 5.37 -16.24 26.47
CA LEU A 126 5.03 -16.26 25.06
C LEU A 126 3.61 -15.71 24.73
N SER A 127 2.81 -15.32 25.74
CA SER A 127 1.43 -14.88 25.59
C SER A 127 1.21 -13.36 25.62
N THR A 128 2.21 -12.55 25.98
CA THR A 128 2.00 -11.10 26.13
C THR A 128 3.10 -10.30 25.42
N TRP A 129 2.78 -9.77 24.24
CA TRP A 129 3.61 -8.89 23.41
C TRP A 129 3.85 -7.48 24.02
N THR A 130 3.97 -7.39 25.35
CA THR A 130 4.28 -6.16 26.08
C THR A 130 5.77 -6.12 26.38
N GLY A 131 6.47 -5.11 25.86
CA GLY A 131 7.86 -4.84 26.19
C GLY A 131 7.98 -3.84 27.34
N LEU A 132 8.92 -4.08 28.26
CA LEU A 132 9.25 -3.13 29.34
C LEU A 132 10.56 -2.42 28.98
N ILE A 133 10.55 -1.09 28.98
CA ILE A 133 11.77 -0.28 28.85
C ILE A 133 12.18 0.17 30.25
N SER A 134 13.35 -0.30 30.70
CA SER A 134 14.00 0.18 31.92
C SER A 134 14.96 1.32 31.55
N ASN A 135 14.65 2.54 31.97
CA ASN A 135 15.62 3.63 31.86
C ASN A 135 16.70 3.42 32.92
N LYS A 136 17.95 3.24 32.49
CA LYS A 136 19.14 3.08 33.36
C LYS A 136 19.58 4.37 34.06
N SER A 137 18.67 5.27 34.38
CA SER A 137 18.99 6.51 35.09
C SER A 137 17.87 6.92 36.03
N THR A 138 18.27 7.13 37.29
CA THR A 138 17.56 7.69 38.44
C THR A 138 16.53 6.82 39.16
N SER A 139 16.90 6.55 40.41
CA SER A 139 16.18 5.85 41.47
C SER A 139 14.78 6.42 41.74
N SER A 140 13.95 5.54 42.33
CA SER A 140 12.68 5.81 43.02
C SER A 140 11.53 6.41 42.19
N ASN A 141 10.99 5.60 41.26
CA ASN A 141 9.55 5.36 41.02
C ASN A 141 9.40 4.75 39.62
N HIS A 142 9.41 3.42 39.53
CA HIS A 142 9.25 2.69 38.28
C HIS A 142 7.80 2.77 37.79
N HIS A 143 7.39 3.91 37.20
CA HIS A 143 6.37 3.86 36.16
C HIS A 143 6.99 3.20 34.94
N LEU A 144 6.97 1.87 34.95
CA LEU A 144 7.26 1.05 33.79
C LEU A 144 6.35 1.52 32.66
N ARG A 145 6.94 2.20 31.67
CA ARG A 145 6.21 2.63 30.48
C ARG A 145 5.85 1.36 29.72
N LYS A 146 4.56 1.03 29.68
CA LYS A 146 4.04 -0.14 28.97
C LYS A 146 3.91 0.20 27.49
N TYR A 147 4.72 -0.45 26.68
CA TYR A 147 4.66 -0.34 25.22
C TYR A 147 4.25 -1.69 24.62
N LEU A 148 3.51 -1.62 23.53
CA LEU A 148 3.19 -2.78 22.70
C LEU A 148 4.12 -2.76 21.50
N ARG A 149 4.91 -3.82 21.31
CA ARG A 149 5.59 -4.01 20.03
C ARG A 149 4.59 -4.61 19.05
N LEU A 150 4.18 -3.82 18.07
CA LEU A 150 3.21 -4.23 17.07
C LEU A 150 3.86 -5.10 16.00
N TRP A 151 5.08 -4.75 15.60
CA TRP A 151 5.77 -5.42 14.51
C TRP A 151 7.28 -5.23 14.63
N ASN A 152 8.04 -6.18 14.09
CA ASN A 152 9.46 -6.05 13.84
C ASN A 152 9.84 -6.64 12.47
N ASN A 153 10.88 -6.08 11.87
CA ASN A 153 11.52 -6.61 10.69
C ASN A 153 12.75 -7.44 11.08
N LYS A 154 13.19 -8.30 10.16
CA LYS A 154 14.57 -8.80 10.17
C LYS A 154 15.52 -7.68 9.71
N GLU A 155 16.83 -7.94 9.81
CA GLU A 155 17.86 -7.01 9.33
C GLU A 155 17.56 -6.52 7.91
N GLN A 156 17.54 -5.19 7.77
CA GLN A 156 17.45 -4.53 6.48
C GLN A 156 18.79 -4.73 5.77
N LEU A 157 18.77 -5.06 4.48
CA LEU A 157 20.01 -5.13 3.71
C LEU A 157 20.67 -3.73 3.74
N GLY A 158 21.97 -3.67 4.04
CA GLY A 158 22.70 -2.41 4.08
C GLY A 158 22.79 -1.76 2.70
N ASN A 159 22.82 -0.42 2.67
CA ASN A 159 23.11 0.41 1.49
C ASN A 159 22.33 0.06 0.20
N ILE A 160 20.99 0.11 0.29
CA ILE A 160 20.11 -0.10 -0.87
C ILE A 160 19.81 1.25 -1.53
N LEU A 161 19.87 1.29 -2.86
CA LEU A 161 19.47 2.46 -3.64
C LEU A 161 18.06 2.92 -3.27
N PHE A 162 17.87 4.24 -3.17
CA PHE A 162 16.61 4.90 -2.85
C PHE A 162 16.01 4.56 -1.47
N ASN A 163 16.80 3.99 -0.54
CA ASN A 163 16.35 3.61 0.81
C ASN A 163 15.11 2.68 0.81
N LEU A 164 14.98 1.83 -0.20
CA LEU A 164 13.88 0.89 -0.31
C LEU A 164 13.91 -0.16 0.81
N THR A 165 12.74 -0.55 1.31
CA THR A 165 12.62 -1.69 2.22
C THR A 165 12.86 -3.00 1.48
N ASN A 166 13.26 -4.06 2.19
CA ASN A 166 13.39 -5.40 1.59
C ASN A 166 12.10 -5.80 0.84
N PHE A 167 10.92 -5.47 1.37
CA PHE A 167 9.64 -5.72 0.70
C PHE A 167 9.49 -4.92 -0.61
N ALA A 168 9.79 -3.61 -0.57
CA ALA A 168 9.62 -2.72 -1.73
C ALA A 168 10.48 -3.14 -2.93
N ILE A 169 11.69 -3.64 -2.70
CA ILE A 169 12.59 -4.16 -3.76
C ILE A 169 11.93 -5.28 -4.57
N HIS A 170 11.16 -6.14 -3.91
CA HIS A 170 10.54 -7.29 -4.57
C HIS A 170 9.30 -6.91 -5.39
N LEU A 171 8.71 -5.72 -5.18
CA LEU A 171 7.45 -5.33 -5.83
C LEU A 171 7.59 -5.25 -7.35
N ASN A 172 8.70 -4.72 -7.86
CA ASN A 172 8.94 -4.56 -9.29
C ASN A 172 9.75 -5.71 -9.93
N ASN A 173 10.13 -6.74 -9.17
CA ASN A 173 10.89 -7.87 -9.69
C ASN A 173 10.01 -8.72 -10.62
N ILE A 174 10.51 -9.02 -11.82
CA ILE A 174 9.86 -9.89 -12.81
C ILE A 174 10.78 -11.06 -13.16
N ASN A 175 10.27 -12.28 -12.99
CA ASN A 175 10.94 -13.51 -13.43
C ASN A 175 10.22 -14.14 -14.63
N ASN A 176 10.91 -15.04 -15.33
CA ASN A 176 10.37 -15.68 -16.55
C ASN A 176 9.07 -16.47 -16.30
N LYS A 177 8.87 -16.99 -15.08
CA LYS A 177 7.65 -17.73 -14.72
C LYS A 177 6.46 -16.78 -14.54
N LEU A 178 6.66 -15.66 -13.86
CA LEU A 178 5.63 -14.64 -13.60
C LEU A 178 5.24 -13.89 -14.88
N LYS A 179 6.21 -13.56 -15.75
CA LYS A 179 6.00 -12.79 -16.98
C LYS A 179 4.88 -13.36 -17.87
N VAL A 180 4.70 -14.67 -17.89
CA VAL A 180 3.66 -15.36 -18.70
C VAL A 180 2.23 -15.09 -18.20
N TRP A 181 2.08 -14.70 -16.94
CA TRP A 181 0.79 -14.49 -16.27
C TRP A 181 0.39 -13.02 -16.16
N LEU A 182 1.34 -12.09 -16.33
CA LEU A 182 1.08 -10.66 -16.22
C LEU A 182 0.16 -10.19 -17.35
N GLN A 183 -0.77 -9.31 -16.98
CA GLN A 183 -1.52 -8.54 -17.97
C GLN A 183 -0.61 -7.45 -18.55
N PRO A 184 -0.81 -7.05 -19.82
CA PRO A 184 -0.09 -5.93 -20.44
C PRO A 184 -0.07 -4.63 -19.62
N THR A 185 -1.09 -4.42 -18.77
CA THR A 185 -1.22 -3.25 -17.90
C THR A 185 -0.50 -3.37 -16.56
N ASP A 186 0.18 -4.48 -16.26
CA ASP A 186 0.94 -4.63 -15.01
C ASP A 186 2.15 -3.68 -14.99
N CYS A 187 2.38 -3.00 -13.86
CA CYS A 187 3.45 -2.00 -13.76
C CYS A 187 4.85 -2.60 -13.92
N ARG A 188 5.04 -3.90 -13.69
CA ARG A 188 6.31 -4.60 -13.95
C ARG A 188 6.64 -4.72 -15.42
N LEU A 189 5.76 -4.32 -16.32
CA LEU A 189 6.03 -4.26 -17.75
C LEU A 189 6.32 -2.83 -18.21
N ARG A 190 6.30 -1.83 -17.31
CA ARG A 190 6.44 -0.42 -17.66
C ARG A 190 7.91 -0.10 -18.04
N PRO A 191 8.20 0.22 -19.31
CA PRO A 191 9.58 0.24 -19.81
C PRO A 191 10.40 1.42 -19.27
N ASN A 192 9.78 2.58 -19.03
CA ASN A 192 10.47 3.74 -18.44
C ASN A 192 10.92 3.46 -16.99
N GLN A 193 10.12 2.74 -16.20
CA GLN A 193 10.48 2.36 -14.83
C GLN A 193 11.66 1.37 -14.82
N HIS A 194 11.67 0.39 -15.72
CA HIS A 194 12.82 -0.52 -15.89
C HIS A 194 14.10 0.19 -16.34
N ALA A 195 14.00 1.11 -17.28
CA ALA A 195 15.13 1.92 -17.70
C ALA A 195 15.70 2.75 -16.52
N PHE A 196 14.81 3.31 -15.68
CA PHE A 196 15.20 4.07 -14.50
C PHE A 196 15.93 3.19 -13.46
N GLU A 197 15.38 2.02 -13.15
CA GLU A 197 15.97 1.08 -12.18
C GLU A 197 17.33 0.53 -12.63
N ARG A 198 17.61 0.50 -13.94
CA ARG A 198 18.92 0.12 -14.52
C ARG A 198 19.90 1.29 -14.67
N GLY A 199 19.52 2.49 -14.25
CA GLY A 199 20.37 3.68 -14.38
C GLY A 199 20.37 4.34 -15.77
N ALA A 200 19.56 3.86 -16.72
CA ALA A 200 19.43 4.44 -18.06
C ALA A 200 18.46 5.64 -18.06
N TRP A 201 18.83 6.71 -17.35
CA TRP A 201 17.94 7.84 -17.03
C TRP A 201 17.46 8.62 -18.25
N GLU A 202 18.31 8.83 -19.25
CA GLU A 202 17.90 9.50 -20.50
C GLU A 202 16.84 8.69 -21.25
N LYS A 203 17.05 7.38 -21.38
CA LYS A 203 16.07 6.46 -21.97
C LYS A 203 14.76 6.46 -21.18
N ALA A 204 14.85 6.44 -19.85
CA ALA A 204 13.67 6.50 -18.98
C ALA A 204 12.86 7.79 -19.20
N ASN A 205 13.53 8.94 -19.33
CA ASN A 205 12.86 10.21 -19.58
C ASN A 205 12.18 10.26 -20.96
N LYS A 206 12.83 9.77 -22.02
CA LYS A 206 12.23 9.68 -23.36
C LYS A 206 10.97 8.80 -23.36
N LEU A 207 11.08 7.59 -22.80
CA LEU A 207 9.94 6.65 -22.68
C LEU A 207 8.81 7.20 -21.80
N LYS A 208 9.14 7.98 -20.75
CA LYS A 208 8.16 8.65 -19.91
C LYS A 208 7.36 9.67 -20.73
N GLY A 209 8.04 10.54 -21.48
CA GLY A 209 7.40 11.54 -22.34
C GLY A 209 6.46 10.90 -23.37
N ALA A 210 6.93 9.89 -24.10
CA ALA A 210 6.12 9.18 -25.09
C ALA A 210 4.85 8.55 -24.48
N LEU A 211 4.96 7.94 -23.29
CA LEU A 211 3.81 7.36 -22.60
C LEU A 211 2.82 8.43 -22.12
N GLU A 212 3.30 9.54 -21.57
CA GLU A 212 2.46 10.65 -21.11
C GLU A 212 1.72 11.32 -22.28
N ASP A 213 2.39 11.50 -23.42
CA ASP A 213 1.79 12.02 -24.65
C ASP A 213 0.71 11.08 -25.20
N TYR A 214 0.99 9.78 -25.23
CA TYR A 214 0.00 8.77 -25.63
C TYR A 214 -1.24 8.81 -24.72
N GLN A 215 -1.04 8.92 -23.40
CA GLN A 215 -2.14 9.05 -22.43
C GLN A 215 -2.93 10.35 -22.64
N ARG A 216 -2.24 11.45 -22.91
CA ARG A 216 -2.85 12.77 -23.16
C ARG A 216 -3.70 12.76 -24.44
N LEU A 217 -3.17 12.24 -25.54
CA LEU A 217 -3.89 12.09 -26.82
C LEU A 217 -5.10 11.17 -26.66
N THR A 218 -4.93 10.04 -25.96
CA THR A 218 -6.04 9.12 -25.69
C THR A 218 -7.14 9.79 -24.87
N ARG A 219 -6.78 10.64 -23.89
CA ARG A 219 -7.77 11.43 -23.14
C ARG A 219 -8.50 12.42 -24.04
N GLN A 220 -7.76 13.16 -24.87
CA GLN A 220 -8.35 14.11 -25.83
C GLN A 220 -9.35 13.42 -26.75
N LYS A 221 -8.99 12.27 -27.33
CA LYS A 221 -9.89 11.48 -28.19
C LYS A 221 -11.17 11.02 -27.47
N ARG A 222 -11.10 10.77 -26.16
CA ARG A 222 -12.30 10.44 -25.36
C ARG A 222 -13.17 11.68 -25.09
N GLU A 223 -12.55 12.84 -24.92
CA GLU A 223 -13.25 14.12 -24.72
C GLU A 223 -13.91 14.61 -26.02
N THR A 224 -13.27 14.40 -27.18
CA THR A 224 -13.84 14.71 -28.51
C THR A 224 -14.89 13.70 -28.98
N GLY A 225 -15.02 12.56 -28.28
CA GLY A 225 -15.98 11.51 -28.62
C GLY A 225 -15.51 10.50 -29.67
N GLU A 226 -14.27 10.61 -30.16
CA GLU A 226 -13.64 9.62 -31.06
C GLU A 226 -13.45 8.26 -30.37
N LEU A 227 -13.25 8.27 -29.05
CA LEU A 227 -13.16 7.07 -28.21
C LEU A 227 -14.25 7.05 -27.14
N PRO A 228 -14.73 5.85 -26.75
CA PRO A 228 -15.71 5.74 -25.67
C PRO A 228 -15.15 6.22 -24.33
N LYS A 229 -16.04 6.66 -23.44
CA LYS A 229 -15.69 7.07 -22.08
C LYS A 229 -14.90 5.95 -21.38
N HIS A 230 -13.86 6.35 -20.64
CA HIS A 230 -13.01 5.39 -19.91
C HIS A 230 -13.83 4.64 -18.86
N GLN A 231 -13.72 3.31 -18.87
CA GLN A 231 -14.31 2.43 -17.85
C GLN A 231 -13.20 1.57 -17.24
N PRO A 232 -13.05 1.55 -15.89
CA PRO A 232 -12.07 0.70 -15.24
C PRO A 232 -12.42 -0.78 -15.47
N ARG A 233 -11.44 -1.57 -15.88
CA ARG A 233 -11.65 -2.99 -16.25
C ARG A 233 -11.81 -3.91 -15.03
N TRP A 234 -11.16 -3.57 -13.93
CA TRP A 234 -10.99 -4.47 -12.78
C TRP A 234 -11.71 -4.02 -11.52
N PHE A 235 -12.41 -2.87 -11.57
CA PHE A 235 -13.06 -2.27 -10.41
C PHE A 235 -14.48 -1.86 -10.75
N LYS A 236 -15.37 -1.99 -9.77
CA LYS A 236 -16.76 -1.50 -9.80
C LYS A 236 -16.99 -0.55 -8.63
N ILE A 237 -17.94 0.35 -8.79
CA ILE A 237 -18.40 1.21 -7.69
C ILE A 237 -19.33 0.37 -6.82
N VAL A 238 -19.08 0.35 -5.52
CA VAL A 238 -19.84 -0.35 -4.48
C VAL A 238 -20.34 0.67 -3.46
N ASP A 239 -21.56 0.45 -2.98
CA ASP A 239 -22.17 1.20 -1.90
C ASP A 239 -22.16 0.31 -0.65
N TYR A 240 -21.45 0.73 0.40
CA TYR A 240 -21.42 0.03 1.68
C TYR A 240 -22.36 0.75 2.64
N GLU A 241 -23.39 0.05 3.13
CA GLU A 241 -24.45 0.63 3.97
C GLU A 241 -23.90 1.30 5.23
N ASP A 242 -22.82 0.74 5.82
CA ASP A 242 -22.17 1.24 7.03
C ASP A 242 -21.25 2.45 6.80
N VAL A 243 -20.89 2.74 5.55
CA VAL A 243 -19.91 3.78 5.19
C VAL A 243 -20.59 5.08 4.75
N GLY A 244 -21.76 4.98 4.12
CA GLY A 244 -22.51 6.14 3.61
C GLY A 244 -21.82 6.89 2.46
N GLU A 245 -20.73 6.35 1.90
CA GLU A 245 -20.02 6.89 0.73
C GLU A 245 -19.77 5.75 -0.28
N LYS A 246 -19.90 6.04 -1.58
CA LYS A 246 -19.59 5.08 -2.65
C LYS A 246 -18.07 4.90 -2.77
N THR A 247 -17.61 3.67 -2.86
CA THR A 247 -16.18 3.32 -2.96
C THR A 247 -15.93 2.36 -4.12
N ARG A 248 -14.69 2.28 -4.60
CA ARG A 248 -14.31 1.31 -5.65
C ARG A 248 -13.84 0.00 -5.03
N ASP A 249 -14.41 -1.13 -5.46
CA ASP A 249 -13.96 -2.47 -5.09
C ASP A 249 -13.65 -3.32 -6.32
N VAL A 250 -12.86 -4.38 -6.12
CA VAL A 250 -12.38 -5.28 -7.16
C VAL A 250 -13.53 -6.12 -7.73
N ILE A 251 -13.58 -6.27 -9.05
CA ILE A 251 -14.47 -7.21 -9.74
C ILE A 251 -13.91 -8.62 -9.59
N ARG A 252 -14.71 -9.56 -9.08
CA ARG A 252 -14.25 -10.93 -8.77
C ARG A 252 -14.83 -11.97 -9.71
N VAL A 253 -14.20 -13.15 -9.72
CA VAL A 253 -14.71 -14.31 -10.48
C VAL A 253 -16.02 -14.76 -9.83
N GLY A 254 -17.12 -14.71 -10.58
CA GLY A 254 -18.47 -15.00 -10.07
C GLY A 254 -19.35 -13.76 -9.88
N ASP A 255 -18.78 -12.56 -9.90
CA ASP A 255 -19.58 -11.33 -9.96
C ASP A 255 -20.29 -11.22 -11.33
N GLU A 256 -21.51 -10.69 -11.36
CA GLU A 256 -22.20 -10.36 -12.61
C GLU A 256 -21.30 -9.45 -13.48
N GLY A 257 -20.97 -9.91 -14.70
CA GLY A 257 -20.06 -9.23 -15.62
C GLY A 257 -18.60 -9.72 -15.63
N SER A 258 -18.24 -10.70 -14.79
CA SER A 258 -16.89 -11.28 -14.75
C SER A 258 -16.58 -12.13 -15.99
N LYS A 259 -16.08 -11.51 -17.06
CA LYS A 259 -15.54 -12.24 -18.23
C LYS A 259 -14.11 -12.69 -17.93
N ARG A 260 -13.85 -14.00 -17.93
CA ARG A 260 -12.48 -14.56 -17.90
C ARG A 260 -11.66 -13.94 -19.05
N SER A 261 -10.60 -13.18 -18.75
CA SER A 261 -9.75 -12.53 -19.76
C SER A 261 -8.84 -13.50 -20.55
N GLY A 262 -9.15 -14.81 -20.56
CA GLY A 262 -8.38 -15.82 -21.28
C GLY A 262 -8.29 -15.62 -22.80
N LYS A 263 -9.25 -14.90 -23.40
CA LYS A 263 -9.30 -14.65 -24.86
C LYS A 263 -8.67 -13.33 -25.32
N GLY A 264 -8.25 -12.45 -24.40
CA GLY A 264 -7.64 -11.15 -24.73
C GLY A 264 -6.15 -11.22 -25.07
N LYS A 265 -5.49 -12.35 -24.77
CA LYS A 265 -4.03 -12.51 -24.87
C LYS A 265 -3.44 -12.36 -26.28
N LYS A 266 -4.25 -12.42 -27.35
CA LYS A 266 -3.76 -12.38 -28.74
C LYS A 266 -3.62 -10.94 -29.28
N LYS A 267 -4.64 -10.11 -29.10
CA LYS A 267 -4.68 -8.75 -29.67
C LYS A 267 -3.74 -7.74 -28.99
N GLU A 268 -3.65 -7.75 -27.65
CA GLU A 268 -2.77 -6.82 -26.93
C GLU A 268 -1.28 -7.22 -27.03
N LYS A 269 -0.98 -8.53 -27.18
CA LYS A 269 0.39 -8.96 -27.52
C LYS A 269 0.81 -8.44 -28.88
N GLU A 270 -0.08 -8.42 -29.87
CA GLU A 270 0.21 -7.90 -31.21
C GLU A 270 0.45 -6.38 -31.21
N GLU A 271 -0.22 -5.59 -30.36
CA GLU A 271 0.03 -4.14 -30.26
C GLU A 271 1.32 -3.79 -29.50
N LEU A 272 1.65 -4.52 -28.42
CA LEU A 272 2.91 -4.31 -27.67
C LEU A 272 4.14 -4.85 -28.40
N VAL A 273 4.02 -5.98 -29.10
CA VAL A 273 5.10 -6.50 -29.97
C VAL A 273 5.38 -5.50 -31.09
N LYS A 274 4.36 -4.82 -31.63
CA LYS A 274 4.55 -3.73 -32.60
C LYS A 274 5.28 -2.52 -32.01
N PHE A 275 5.08 -2.19 -30.74
CA PHE A 275 5.84 -1.11 -30.08
C PHE A 275 7.31 -1.50 -29.83
N ASP A 276 7.57 -2.74 -29.39
CA ASP A 276 8.92 -3.25 -29.15
C ASP A 276 9.72 -3.45 -30.47
N GLU A 277 9.09 -3.93 -31.55
CA GLU A 277 9.73 -4.14 -32.85
C GLU A 277 10.08 -2.83 -33.58
N VAL A 278 9.27 -1.77 -33.40
CA VAL A 278 9.54 -0.44 -33.99
C VAL A 278 10.73 0.25 -33.30
N GLU A 279 10.96 0.02 -32.00
CA GLU A 279 12.15 0.56 -31.32
C GLU A 279 13.42 -0.28 -31.52
N GLU A 280 13.35 -1.62 -31.57
CA GLU A 280 14.54 -2.44 -31.84
C GLU A 280 15.09 -2.25 -33.27
N GLY A 281 14.22 -1.97 -34.25
CA GLY A 281 14.63 -1.63 -35.62
C GLY A 281 15.32 -0.27 -35.74
N SER A 282 14.91 0.71 -34.93
CA SER A 282 15.47 2.06 -34.93
C SER A 282 16.85 2.18 -34.26
N ILE A 283 17.31 1.15 -33.54
CA ILE A 283 18.59 1.17 -32.78
C ILE A 283 19.68 0.36 -33.49
N ARG A 284 19.40 -0.28 -34.64
CA ARG A 284 20.43 -0.91 -35.47
C ARG A 284 21.02 0.00 -36.55
N GLU A 285 20.50 1.22 -36.68
CA GLU A 285 21.03 2.26 -37.58
C GLU A 285 21.29 3.58 -36.84
N VAL A 286 22.05 3.56 -35.73
CA VAL A 286 22.88 4.69 -35.27
C VAL A 286 24.08 4.16 -34.49
#